data_AF-C2FW74-F1
#
_entry.id   AF-C2FW74-F1
#
_cell.length_a   1.000
_cell.length_b   1.000
_cell.length_c   1.000
_cell.angle_alpha   90.00
_cell.angle_beta   90.00
_cell.angle_gamma   90.00
#
_symmetry.space_group_name_H-M   'P 1'
#
loop_
_entity.id
_entity.type
_entity.pdbx_description
1 polymer ?
#
loop_
_entity_poly.entity_id
_entity_poly.type
_entity_poly.pdbx_seq_one_letter_code
_entity_poly.pdbx_strand_id
1 'polypeptide(L)' 'MVQTPQTFNAELLFKAYQQKESALFTDDASVVEQSGHPVTLLEGHHSNLKITYPEDIQIAQLYLNNLKG' A
#
# COMPACT_ATOMS: atom_id res chain seq x y z
N MET A 1 7.03 1.23 -6.00
CA MET A 1 5.57 1.39 -5.79
C MET A 1 5.23 0.52 -4.60
N VAL A 2 4.59 1.07 -3.57
CA VAL A 2 4.12 0.28 -2.42
C VAL A 2 2.70 -0.20 -2.72
N GLN A 3 2.37 -1.43 -2.30
CA GLN A 3 1.05 -2.05 -2.50
C GLN A 3 0.29 -2.18 -1.18
N THR A 4 -1.02 -2.37 -1.27
CA THR A 4 -1.89 -2.80 -0.16
C THR A 4 -2.27 -4.28 -0.35
N PRO A 5 -2.66 -5.01 0.72
CA PRO A 5 -2.83 -4.57 2.10
C PRO A 5 -1.51 -4.23 2.79
N GLN A 6 -1.57 -3.25 3.69
CA GLN A 6 -0.52 -2.98 4.68
C GLN A 6 -1.07 -3.34 6.05
N THR A 7 -0.28 -4.02 6.88
CA THR A 7 -0.75 -4.54 8.17
C THR A 7 0.10 -4.01 9.31
N PHE A 8 -0.56 -3.43 10.32
CA PHE A 8 0.08 -2.89 11.51
C PHE A 8 -0.68 -3.29 12.76
N ASN A 9 0.01 -3.26 13.90
CA ASN A 9 -0.68 -3.26 15.19
C ASN A 9 -1.54 -1.98 15.29
N ALA A 10 -2.82 -2.14 15.66
CA ALA A 10 -3.77 -1.04 15.68
C ALA A 10 -3.37 0.10 16.63
N GLU A 11 -2.84 -0.22 17.82
CA GLU A 11 -2.40 0.78 18.79
C GLU A 11 -1.19 1.56 18.28
N LEU A 12 -0.24 0.86 17.64
CA LEU A 12 0.93 1.48 17.01
C LEU A 12 0.50 2.42 15.90
N LEU A 13 -0.37 1.96 14.99
CA LEU A 13 -0.85 2.77 13.87
C LEU A 13 -1.57 4.03 14.39
N PHE A 14 -2.48 3.85 15.34
CA PHE A 14 -3.21 4.97 15.93
C PHE A 14 -2.28 6.02 16.57
N LYS A 15 -1.25 5.58 17.30
CA LYS A 15 -0.23 6.47 17.89
C LYS A 15 0.60 7.17 16.82
N ALA A 16 0.99 6.46 15.76
CA ALA A 16 1.74 7.05 14.65
C ALA A 16 0.95 8.20 13.99
N TYR A 17 -0.36 8.05 13.80
CA TYR A 17 -1.23 9.10 13.25
C TYR A 17 -1.44 10.32 14.18
N GLN A 18 -1.00 10.28 15.44
CA GLN A 18 -1.05 11.47 16.31
C GLN A 18 0.08 12.48 16.00
N GLN A 19 1.04 12.12 15.16
CA GLN A 19 2.08 13.05 14.71
C GLN A 19 1.50 14.10 13.76
N LYS A 20 2.23 15.21 13.55
CA LYS A 20 1.78 16.26 12.62
C LYS A 20 1.76 15.72 11.19
N GLU A 21 0.62 15.91 10.52
CA GLU A 21 0.45 15.58 9.10
C GLU A 21 1.55 16.23 8.24
N SER A 22 2.08 15.46 7.30
CA SER A 22 3.15 15.86 6.40
C SER A 22 2.79 15.52 4.97
N ALA A 23 3.18 16.37 4.02
CA ALA A 23 3.03 16.09 2.59
C ALA A 23 3.87 14.88 2.10
N LEU A 24 4.76 14.37 2.96
CA LEU A 24 5.53 13.14 2.72
C LEU A 24 4.73 11.88 3.03
N PHE A 25 3.59 11.99 3.72
CA PHE A 25 2.73 10.84 3.99
C PHE A 25 1.96 10.48 2.73
N THR A 26 2.15 9.24 2.29
CA THR A 26 1.55 8.72 1.05
C THR A 26 0.77 7.42 1.25
N ASP A 27 1.11 6.69 2.31
CA ASP A 27 0.46 5.47 2.76
C ASP A 27 0.70 5.27 4.27
N ASP A 28 0.08 4.25 4.85
CA ASP A 28 0.18 3.95 6.29
C ASP A 28 1.64 3.63 6.69
N ALA A 29 2.39 2.96 5.83
CA ALA A 29 3.81 2.66 6.04
C ALA A 29 4.65 3.93 6.22
N SER A 30 4.50 4.93 5.37
CA SER A 30 5.24 6.20 5.47
C SER A 30 4.93 6.97 6.76
N VAL A 31 3.69 6.88 7.28
CA VAL A 31 3.31 7.45 8.58
C VAL A 31 4.03 6.70 9.70
N VAL A 32 4.03 5.37 9.65
CA VAL A 32 4.68 4.52 10.67
C VAL A 32 6.20 4.69 10.67
N GLU A 33 6.85 4.74 9.51
CA GLU A 33 8.30 4.98 9.40
C GLU A 33 8.70 6.33 9.98
N GLN A 34 7.94 7.39 9.68
CA GLN A 34 8.21 8.73 10.22
C GLN A 34 8.06 8.79 11.74
N SER A 35 7.21 7.94 12.33
CA SER A 35 7.05 7.81 13.78
C SER A 35 8.22 7.05 14.46
N GLY A 36 9.25 6.66 13.70
CA GLY A 36 10.46 6.01 14.20
C GLY A 36 10.37 4.49 14.32
N HIS A 37 9.33 3.88 13.78
CA HIS A 37 9.14 2.43 13.80
C HIS A 37 9.61 1.80 12.48
N PRO A 38 10.35 0.67 12.53
CA PRO A 38 10.78 -0.01 11.32
C PRO A 38 9.59 -0.64 10.59
N VAL A 39 9.62 -0.58 9.26
CA VAL A 39 8.68 -1.30 8.38
C VAL A 39 9.42 -2.42 7.66
N THR A 40 8.76 -3.56 7.51
CA THR A 40 9.28 -4.70 6.75
C THR A 40 8.57 -4.77 5.40
N LEU A 41 9.36 -4.87 4.33
CA LEU A 41 8.84 -5.05 2.98
C LEU A 41 8.70 -6.53 2.66
N LEU A 42 7.57 -6.89 2.07
CA LEU A 42 7.34 -8.20 1.46
C LEU A 42 7.24 -8.01 -0.05
N GLU A 43 7.74 -8.98 -0.81
CA GLU A 43 7.65 -8.94 -2.26
C GLU A 43 6.18 -8.91 -2.67
N GLY A 44 5.82 -7.89 -3.44
CA GLY A 44 4.47 -7.72 -3.97
C GLY A 44 4.23 -8.60 -5.18
N HIS A 45 3.04 -8.48 -5.76
CA HIS A 45 2.75 -9.12 -7.05
C HIS A 45 2.29 -8.06 -8.04
N HIS A 46 2.84 -8.06 -9.26
CA HIS A 46 2.51 -7.05 -10.28
C HIS A 46 1.01 -7.03 -10.61
N SER A 47 0.31 -8.15 -10.46
CA SER A 47 -1.15 -8.19 -10.68
C SER A 47 -1.96 -7.48 -9.60
N ASN A 48 -1.35 -7.14 -8.45
CA ASN A 48 -1.98 -6.33 -7.41
C ASN A 48 -1.85 -4.83 -7.76
N LEU A 49 -2.40 -4.50 -8.92
CA LEU A 49 -2.32 -3.19 -9.54
C LEU A 49 -3.35 -2.24 -8.93
N LYS A 50 -2.94 -1.00 -8.65
CA LYS A 50 -3.85 0.11 -8.37
C LYS A 50 -4.42 0.65 -9.69
N ILE A 51 -5.74 0.62 -9.86
CA ILE A 51 -6.42 1.26 -10.99
C ILE A 51 -6.39 2.77 -10.79
N THR A 52 -5.63 3.48 -11.62
CA THR A 52 -5.41 4.93 -11.53
C THR A 52 -5.78 5.63 -12.84
N TYR A 53 -5.55 4.98 -13.98
CA TYR A 53 -5.86 5.47 -15.32
C TYR A 53 -6.86 4.54 -16.05
N PRO A 54 -7.58 5.04 -17.07
CA PRO A 54 -8.53 4.22 -17.83
C PRO A 54 -7.91 2.95 -18.43
N GLU A 55 -6.64 3.01 -18.85
CA GLU A 55 -5.91 1.90 -19.46
C GLU A 55 -5.66 0.74 -18.47
N ASP A 56 -5.57 1.04 -17.16
CA ASP A 56 -5.35 0.04 -16.11
C ASP A 56 -6.48 -0.99 -16.04
N ILE A 57 -7.70 -0.63 -16.48
CA ILE A 57 -8.85 -1.53 -16.51
C ILE A 57 -8.58 -2.72 -17.44
N GLN A 58 -8.00 -2.46 -18.62
CA GLN A 58 -7.70 -3.51 -19.59
C GLN A 58 -6.61 -4.45 -19.05
N ILE A 59 -5.61 -3.89 -18.37
CA ILE A 59 -4.53 -4.65 -17.74
C ILE A 59 -5.07 -5.53 -16.60
N ALA A 60 -5.94 -4.99 -15.75
CA ALA A 60 -6.54 -5.74 -14.66
C ALA A 60 -7.45 -6.87 -15.15
N GLN A 61 -8.21 -6.64 -16.24
CA GLN A 61 -9.00 -7.70 -16.88
C GLN A 61 -8.12 -8.84 -17.40
N LEU A 62 -6.99 -8.53 -18.03
CA LEU A 62 -6.02 -9.53 -18.47
C LEU A 62 -5.52 -10.38 -17.29
N TYR A 63 -5.12 -9.74 -16.18
CA TYR A 63 -4.68 -10.46 -14.98
C TYR A 63 -5.77 -11.35 -14.40
N LEU A 64 -7.02 -10.86 -14.30
CA LEU A 64 -8.13 -11.64 -13.76
C LEU A 64 -8.50 -12.86 -14.62
N ASN A 65 -8.35 -12.75 -15.95
CA ASN A 65 -8.61 -13.88 -16.85
C ASN A 65 -7.52 -14.95 -16.76
N ASN A 66 -6.25 -14.54 -16.63
CA ASN A 66 -5.13 -15.48 -16.49
C ASN A 66 -5.12 -16.21 -15.14
N LEU A 67 -5.71 -15.64 -14.09
CA LEU A 67 -5.87 -16.28 -12.78
C LEU A 67 -6.96 -17.37 -12.75
N LYS A 68 -7.85 -17.41 -13.75
CA LYS A 68 -8.93 -18.40 -13.86
C LYS A 68 -8.55 -19.62 -14.71
N GLY A 69 -7.34 -19.64 -15.27
CA GLY A 69 -6.79 -20.74 -16.06
C GLY A 69 -6.02 -21.76 -15.23
#